data_AF-A0A9X1L9W3-F1
#
_entry.id   AF-A0A9X1L9W3-F1
#
_cell.length_a   1.000
_cell.length_b   1.000
_cell.length_c   1.000
_cell.angle_alpha   90.00
_cell.angle_beta   90.00
_cell.angle_gamma   90.00
#
_symmetry.space_group_name_H-M   'P 1'
#
loop_
_entity.id
_entity.type
_entity.pdbx_description
1 polymer ?
#
loop_
_entity_poly.entity_id
_entity_poly.type
_entity_poly.pdbx_seq_one_letter_code
_entity_poly.pdbx_strand_id
1 'polypeptide(L)'
;MPRFLRYEDALAWVRGRTRLTAEDLARGLDASPATAATFLRRMEAEGVIGLAGPDGAHPVLGERRRRWSAEPSPVTSDPWAELARLRAEAAAAAHRAEVAEARLAAHAAPGERIAVLRRLLVRELHPDSAAPVDDPGLQAAYAEVFKRVWPRIERVLDGEPDSAAAQAGSGGA
;
A
#
# COMPACT_ATOMS: atom_id res chain seq x y z
N MET A 1 -11.19 30.96 15.31
CA MET A 1 -9.91 30.62 14.66
C MET A 1 -9.87 29.10 14.49
N PRO A 2 -10.05 28.55 13.28
CA PRO A 2 -9.91 27.11 13.05
C PRO A 2 -8.46 26.71 13.24
N ARG A 3 -8.20 25.78 14.16
CA ARG A 3 -6.85 25.25 14.40
C ARG A 3 -6.62 24.12 13.40
N PHE A 4 -5.68 24.27 12.49
CA PHE A 4 -5.36 23.21 11.53
C PHE A 4 -4.77 22.01 12.27
N LEU A 5 -5.54 20.92 12.34
CA LEU A 5 -5.14 19.66 12.96
C LEU A 5 -4.02 19.00 12.17
N ARG A 6 -2.84 18.87 12.79
CA ARG A 6 -1.68 18.21 12.20
C ARG A 6 -1.50 16.81 12.76
N TYR A 7 -0.80 15.98 11.99
CA TYR A 7 -0.40 14.65 12.41
C TYR A 7 0.48 14.69 13.68
N GLU A 8 1.27 15.76 13.86
CA GLU A 8 2.10 16.01 15.05
C GLU A 8 1.26 16.19 16.32
N ASP A 9 0.10 16.88 16.23
CA ASP A 9 -0.84 17.04 17.35
C ASP A 9 -1.41 15.67 17.76
N ALA A 10 -1.73 14.83 16.77
CA ALA A 10 -2.19 13.47 17.00
C ALA A 10 -1.11 12.59 17.67
N LEU A 11 0.15 12.67 17.22
CA LEU A 11 1.27 11.98 17.86
C LEU A 11 1.50 12.47 19.30
N ALA A 12 1.41 13.77 19.55
CA ALA A 12 1.54 14.33 20.89
C ALA A 12 0.42 13.86 21.83
N TRP A 13 -0.82 13.79 21.33
CA TRP A 13 -1.99 13.33 22.09
C TRP A 13 -2.00 11.82 22.38
N VAL A 14 -1.38 11.01 21.51
CA VAL A 14 -1.24 9.55 21.71
C VAL A 14 -0.16 9.20 22.74
N ARG A 15 0.80 10.09 23.03
CA ARG A 15 1.83 9.84 24.06
C ARG A 15 1.20 9.59 25.43
N GLY A 16 1.65 8.53 26.10
CA GLY A 16 1.16 8.12 27.41
C GLY A 16 -0.10 7.26 27.41
N ARG A 17 -0.76 7.05 26.27
CA ARG A 17 -1.85 6.09 26.14
C ARG A 17 -1.32 4.67 25.96
N THR A 18 -2.08 3.68 26.41
CA THR A 18 -1.80 2.24 26.20
C THR A 18 -2.58 1.65 25.02
N ARG A 19 -3.80 2.16 24.80
CA ARG A 19 -4.68 1.84 23.67
C ARG A 19 -5.44 3.11 23.21
N LEU A 20 -5.90 3.11 21.97
CA LEU A 20 -6.87 4.08 21.45
C LEU A 20 -7.76 3.48 20.36
N THR A 21 -8.98 3.98 20.24
CA THR A 21 -9.86 3.76 19.09
C THR A 21 -9.86 4.95 18.15
N ALA A 22 -10.46 4.80 16.96
CA ALA A 22 -10.71 5.91 16.04
C ALA A 22 -11.61 6.99 16.65
N GLU A 23 -12.56 6.59 17.50
CA GLU A 23 -13.51 7.47 18.16
C GLU A 23 -12.84 8.28 19.28
N ASP A 24 -11.96 7.65 20.06
CA ASP A 24 -11.15 8.35 21.08
C ASP A 24 -10.28 9.43 20.44
N LEU A 25 -9.63 9.11 19.31
CA LEU A 25 -8.75 10.03 18.59
C LEU A 25 -9.55 11.18 17.95
N ALA A 26 -10.71 10.90 17.35
CA ALA A 26 -11.61 11.91 16.82
C ALA A 26 -12.07 12.88 17.92
N ARG A 27 -12.60 12.35 19.02
CA ARG A 27 -13.09 13.12 20.17
C ARG A 27 -12.00 13.92 20.86
N GLY A 28 -10.82 13.33 21.03
CA GLY A 28 -9.72 13.95 21.76
C GLY A 28 -8.97 15.05 21.01
N LEU A 29 -9.09 15.07 19.70
CA LEU A 29 -8.51 16.08 18.81
C LEU A 29 -9.55 17.09 18.27
N ASP A 30 -10.85 16.90 18.56
CA ASP A 30 -11.95 17.59 17.88
C ASP A 30 -11.86 17.45 16.34
N ALA A 31 -11.53 16.23 15.89
CA ALA A 31 -11.23 15.88 14.51
C ALA A 31 -12.39 15.09 13.87
N SER A 32 -12.56 15.23 12.56
CA SER A 32 -13.53 14.41 11.84
C SER A 32 -13.15 12.91 11.90
N PRO A 33 -14.12 11.96 11.87
CA PRO A 33 -13.82 10.54 11.85
C PRO A 33 -12.91 10.11 10.70
N ALA A 34 -13.03 10.75 9.53
CA ALA A 34 -12.18 10.49 8.37
C ALA A 34 -10.73 10.96 8.58
N THR A 35 -10.55 12.09 9.27
CA THR A 35 -9.23 12.61 9.68
C THR A 35 -8.59 11.66 10.70
N ALA A 36 -9.32 11.26 11.74
CA ALA A 36 -8.84 10.33 12.76
C ALA A 36 -8.43 8.97 12.17
N ALA A 37 -9.26 8.39 11.28
CA ALA A 37 -8.92 7.15 10.58
C ALA A 37 -7.68 7.29 9.67
N THR A 38 -7.44 8.47 9.10
CA THR A 38 -6.23 8.74 8.30
C THR A 38 -4.98 8.83 9.17
N PHE A 39 -5.08 9.47 10.34
CA PHE A 39 -3.98 9.50 11.31
C PHE A 39 -3.68 8.11 11.89
N LEU A 40 -4.68 7.29 12.20
CA LEU A 40 -4.48 5.90 12.65
C LEU A 40 -3.73 5.06 11.61
N ARG A 41 -4.18 5.03 10.35
CA ARG A 41 -3.48 4.28 9.28
C ARG A 41 -2.02 4.70 9.14
N ARG A 42 -1.73 6.00 9.30
CA ARG A 42 -0.36 6.53 9.26
C ARG A 42 0.46 6.11 10.48
N MET A 43 -0.11 6.19 11.69
CA MET A 43 0.54 5.72 12.92
C MET A 43 0.83 4.22 12.89
N GLU A 44 -0.05 3.42 12.28
CA GLU A 44 0.15 1.97 12.11
C GLU A 44 1.29 1.69 11.13
N ALA A 45 1.31 2.36 9.97
CA ALA A 45 2.41 2.26 9.00
C ALA A 45 3.77 2.74 9.55
N GLU A 46 3.78 3.74 10.43
CA GLU A 46 4.99 4.25 11.11
C GLU A 46 5.34 3.46 12.40
N GLY A 47 4.62 2.37 12.71
CA GLY A 47 4.88 1.53 13.89
C GLY A 47 4.71 2.25 15.24
N VAL A 48 3.95 3.35 15.26
CA VAL A 48 3.55 4.10 16.47
C VAL A 48 2.49 3.35 17.26
N ILE A 49 1.61 2.65 16.55
CA ILE A 49 0.53 1.82 17.08
C ILE A 49 0.54 0.46 16.39
N GLY A 50 0.01 -0.57 17.05
CA GLY A 50 -0.19 -1.88 16.44
C GLY A 50 -1.50 -1.99 15.68
N LEU A 51 -1.69 -3.14 15.04
CA LEU A 51 -2.94 -3.54 14.38
C LEU A 51 -4.13 -3.42 15.35
N ALA A 52 -5.29 -3.05 14.81
CA ALA A 52 -6.55 -3.04 15.55
C ALA A 52 -6.89 -4.43 16.10
N GLY A 53 -7.29 -4.50 17.37
CA GLY A 53 -7.91 -5.68 17.95
C GLY A 53 -9.34 -5.92 17.42
N PRO A 54 -9.98 -7.04 17.81
CA PRO A 54 -11.39 -7.31 17.48
C PRO A 54 -12.36 -6.30 18.14
N ASP A 55 -11.88 -5.54 19.12
CA ASP A 55 -12.54 -4.41 19.78
C ASP A 55 -12.36 -3.07 19.02
N GLY A 56 -11.62 -3.06 17.90
CA GLY A 56 -11.26 -1.84 17.17
C GLY A 56 -10.22 -0.96 17.88
N ALA A 57 -9.62 -1.45 18.97
CA ALA A 57 -8.60 -0.71 19.71
C ALA A 57 -7.20 -1.02 19.18
N HIS A 58 -6.43 0.02 18.87
CA HIS A 58 -5.02 -0.09 18.52
C HIS A 58 -4.15 0.02 19.78
N PRO A 59 -3.23 -0.91 20.04
CA PRO A 59 -2.27 -0.78 21.14
C PRO A 59 -1.19 0.25 20.78
N VAL A 60 -0.87 1.16 21.69
CA VAL A 60 0.22 2.12 21.47
C VAL A 60 1.56 1.43 21.68
N LEU A 61 2.45 1.49 20.67
CA LEU A 61 3.77 0.89 20.73
C LEU A 61 4.74 1.92 21.34
N GLY A 62 4.96 1.80 22.65
CA GLY A 62 5.92 2.65 23.36
C GLY A 62 7.35 2.55 22.80
N GLU A 63 8.19 3.54 23.07
CA GLU A 63 9.53 3.69 22.46
C GLU A 63 10.43 2.45 22.58
N ARG A 64 10.28 1.65 23.64
CA ARG A 64 10.96 0.34 23.78
C ARG A 64 10.67 -0.61 22.61
N ARG A 65 9.47 -0.60 22.05
CA ARG A 65 9.10 -1.43 20.88
C ARG A 65 9.54 -0.83 19.55
N ARG A 66 9.78 0.48 19.44
CA ARG A 66 10.45 1.05 18.25
C ARG A 66 11.88 0.52 18.09
N ARG A 67 12.56 0.23 19.21
CA ARG A 67 13.86 -0.46 19.19
C ARG A 67 13.73 -1.97 18.91
N TRP A 68 12.69 -2.63 19.44
CA TRP A 68 12.43 -4.06 19.21
C TRP A 68 11.96 -4.38 17.77
N SER A 69 11.18 -3.50 17.14
CA SER A 69 10.83 -3.61 15.71
C SER A 69 11.97 -3.21 14.77
N ALA A 70 13.10 -2.78 15.31
CA ALA A 70 14.38 -2.60 14.62
C ALA A 70 15.42 -3.65 15.03
N GLU A 71 15.03 -4.69 15.80
CA GLU A 71 15.86 -5.90 15.90
C GLU A 71 15.72 -6.68 14.59
N PRO A 72 16.84 -7.08 13.94
CA PRO A 72 16.76 -8.11 12.92
C PRO A 72 16.18 -9.37 13.57
N SER A 73 15.27 -10.05 12.86
CA SER A 73 14.76 -11.37 13.24
C SER A 73 15.91 -12.22 13.75
N PRO A 74 15.78 -12.95 14.88
CA PRO A 74 16.84 -13.82 15.35
C PRO A 74 17.25 -14.71 14.19
N VAL A 75 18.54 -14.66 13.84
CA VAL A 75 19.08 -15.49 12.76
C VAL A 75 19.01 -16.91 13.26
N THR A 76 17.94 -17.60 12.86
CA THR A 76 17.74 -19.03 13.05
C THR A 76 18.91 -19.73 12.36
N SER A 77 19.92 -20.09 13.15
CA SER A 77 21.17 -20.72 12.68
C SER A 77 20.97 -22.13 12.08
N ASP A 78 19.72 -22.57 11.94
CA ASP A 78 19.33 -23.76 11.21
C ASP A 78 18.73 -23.37 9.84
N PRO A 79 19.45 -23.62 8.73
CA PRO A 79 18.95 -23.39 7.38
C PRO A 79 17.68 -24.19 7.07
N TRP A 80 17.43 -25.32 7.73
CA TRP A 80 16.23 -26.13 7.51
C TRP A 80 14.99 -25.53 8.16
N ALA A 81 15.10 -25.00 9.38
CA ALA A 81 14.04 -24.21 10.01
C ALA A 81 13.68 -22.97 9.18
N GLU A 82 14.68 -22.25 8.65
CA GLU A 82 14.44 -21.09 7.79
C GLU A 82 13.77 -21.47 6.46
N LEU A 83 14.23 -22.56 5.82
CA LEU A 83 13.61 -23.07 4.59
C LEU A 83 12.17 -23.56 4.83
N ALA A 84 11.88 -24.17 5.98
CA ALA A 84 10.53 -24.55 6.37
C ALA A 84 9.64 -23.31 6.59
N ARG A 85 10.16 -22.26 7.25
CA ARG A 85 9.47 -20.98 7.43
C ARG A 85 9.15 -20.31 6.09
N LEU A 86 10.11 -20.26 5.17
CA LEU A 86 9.92 -19.68 3.83
C LEU A 86 8.89 -20.46 3.00
N ARG A 87 8.85 -21.80 3.10
CA ARG A 87 7.81 -22.62 2.46
C ARG A 87 6.42 -22.39 3.05
N ALA A 88 6.32 -22.25 4.37
CA ALA A 88 5.05 -21.94 5.03
C ALA A 88 4.54 -20.55 4.65
N GLU A 89 5.41 -19.54 4.59
CA GLU A 89 5.03 -18.19 4.15
C GLU A 89 4.67 -18.15 2.66
N ALA A 90 5.38 -18.90 1.81
CA ALA A 90 5.03 -19.03 0.38
C ALA A 90 3.65 -19.69 0.17
N ALA A 91 3.32 -20.74 0.93
CA ALA A 91 2.01 -21.37 0.90
C ALA A 91 0.90 -20.43 1.42
N ALA A 92 1.17 -19.69 2.50
CA ALA A 92 0.26 -18.67 3.01
C ALA A 92 0.06 -17.52 2.01
N ALA A 93 1.12 -17.10 1.31
CA ALA A 93 1.05 -16.08 0.27
C ALA A 93 0.23 -16.55 -0.95
N ALA A 94 0.43 -17.79 -1.40
CA ALA A 94 -0.36 -18.39 -2.47
C ALA A 94 -1.86 -18.43 -2.10
N HIS A 95 -2.20 -18.91 -0.90
CA HIS A 95 -3.59 -18.94 -0.44
C HIS A 95 -4.21 -17.54 -0.32
N ARG A 96 -3.44 -16.54 0.14
CA ARG A 96 -3.89 -15.14 0.17
C ARG A 96 -4.12 -14.59 -1.25
N ALA A 97 -3.33 -15.00 -2.24
CA ALA A 97 -3.51 -14.62 -3.65
C ALA A 97 -4.78 -15.25 -4.22
N GLU A 98 -5.00 -16.56 -4.05
CA GLU A 98 -6.23 -17.26 -4.46
C GLU A 98 -7.49 -16.63 -3.87
N VAL A 99 -7.46 -16.29 -2.57
CA VAL A 99 -8.57 -15.61 -1.88
C VAL A 99 -8.77 -14.19 -2.41
N ALA A 100 -7.71 -13.47 -2.78
CA ALA A 100 -7.80 -12.15 -3.40
C ALA A 100 -8.38 -12.24 -4.82
N GLU A 101 -7.96 -13.22 -5.62
CA GLU A 101 -8.50 -13.50 -6.96
C GLU A 101 -9.99 -13.92 -6.89
N ALA A 102 -10.38 -14.73 -5.91
CA ALA A 102 -11.78 -15.09 -5.70
C ALA A 102 -12.64 -13.89 -5.25
N ARG A 103 -12.12 -13.02 -4.38
CA ARG A 103 -12.79 -11.76 -3.99
C ARG A 103 -12.89 -10.79 -5.15
N LEU A 104 -11.85 -10.72 -5.99
CA LEU A 104 -11.90 -10.03 -7.27
C LEU A 104 -13.01 -10.65 -8.12
N ALA A 105 -13.01 -11.95 -8.41
CA ALA A 105 -14.05 -12.60 -9.23
C ALA A 105 -15.49 -12.34 -8.71
N ALA A 106 -15.68 -12.23 -7.39
CA ALA A 106 -16.97 -11.91 -6.76
C ALA A 106 -17.44 -10.45 -6.91
N HIS A 107 -16.63 -9.54 -7.46
CA HIS A 107 -17.02 -8.14 -7.71
C HIS A 107 -17.21 -7.88 -9.22
N ALA A 108 -18.41 -8.13 -9.75
CA ALA A 108 -18.79 -7.63 -11.07
C ALA A 108 -18.73 -6.09 -11.09
N ALA A 109 -18.28 -5.39 -12.14
CA ALA A 109 -18.00 -5.82 -13.52
C ALA A 109 -16.57 -5.46 -13.99
N PRO A 110 -16.07 -5.99 -15.13
CA PRO A 110 -14.71 -5.73 -15.62
C PRO A 110 -14.33 -4.24 -15.75
N GLY A 111 -15.28 -3.40 -16.19
CA GLY A 111 -15.05 -1.96 -16.39
C GLY A 111 -14.66 -1.20 -15.12
N GLU A 112 -15.21 -1.54 -13.95
CA GLU A 112 -14.83 -0.87 -12.70
C GLU A 112 -13.41 -1.26 -12.26
N ARG A 113 -13.00 -2.51 -12.51
CA ARG A 113 -11.61 -2.97 -12.29
C ARG A 113 -10.65 -2.17 -13.13
N ILE A 114 -10.95 -2.06 -14.42
CA ILE A 114 -10.14 -1.35 -15.41
C ILE A 114 -10.05 0.13 -15.03
N ALA A 115 -11.14 0.76 -14.57
CA ALA A 115 -11.13 2.14 -14.10
C ALA A 115 -10.31 2.35 -12.82
N VAL A 116 -10.33 1.40 -11.87
CA VAL A 116 -9.44 1.44 -10.68
C VAL A 116 -7.98 1.25 -11.08
N LEU A 117 -7.69 0.25 -11.92
CA LEU A 117 -6.33 -0.06 -12.37
C LEU A 117 -5.73 1.07 -13.20
N ARG A 118 -6.52 1.69 -14.09
CA ARG A 118 -6.14 2.90 -14.86
C ARG A 118 -5.77 4.05 -13.92
N ARG A 119 -6.56 4.33 -12.88
CA ARG A 119 -6.25 5.39 -11.89
C ARG A 119 -4.97 5.11 -11.09
N LEU A 120 -4.72 3.86 -10.70
CA LEU A 120 -3.48 3.48 -10.03
C LEU A 120 -2.26 3.65 -10.95
N LEU A 121 -2.35 3.16 -12.19
CA LEU A 121 -1.25 3.25 -13.15
C LEU A 121 -0.95 4.70 -13.58
N VAL A 122 -1.94 5.59 -13.69
CA VAL A 122 -1.67 7.02 -13.84
C VAL A 122 -0.85 7.52 -12.65
N ARG A 123 -1.30 7.25 -11.41
CA ARG A 123 -0.63 7.79 -10.21
C ARG A 123 0.82 7.36 -10.08
N GLU A 124 1.15 6.12 -10.41
CA GLU A 124 2.51 5.58 -10.24
C GLU A 124 3.44 5.86 -11.44
N LEU A 125 2.91 6.26 -12.61
CA LEU A 125 3.70 6.50 -13.83
C LEU A 125 3.68 7.95 -14.34
N HIS A 126 2.76 8.79 -13.88
CA HIS A 126 2.66 10.18 -14.33
C HIS A 126 3.88 10.99 -13.87
N PRO A 127 4.52 11.81 -14.73
CA PRO A 127 5.72 12.57 -14.38
C PRO A 127 5.57 13.38 -13.09
N ASP A 128 4.45 14.09 -12.93
CA ASP A 128 4.13 14.93 -11.75
C ASP A 128 4.02 14.16 -10.42
N SER A 129 3.91 12.82 -10.47
CA SER A 129 3.79 11.95 -9.27
C SER A 129 5.01 11.06 -9.06
N ALA A 130 5.72 10.71 -10.14
CA ALA A 130 6.81 9.73 -10.13
C ALA A 130 8.22 10.34 -10.18
N ALA A 131 8.37 11.57 -10.68
CA ALA A 131 9.64 12.28 -10.70
C ALA A 131 9.84 13.13 -9.42
N PRO A 132 11.08 13.28 -8.90
CA PRO A 132 11.39 14.27 -7.87
C PRO A 132 10.98 15.68 -8.31
N VAL A 133 10.44 16.45 -7.37
CA VAL A 133 9.82 17.76 -7.64
C VAL A 133 10.81 18.78 -8.21
N ASP A 134 12.11 18.62 -7.91
CA ASP A 134 13.17 19.59 -8.23
C ASP A 134 14.07 19.21 -9.42
N ASP A 135 13.73 18.18 -10.23
CA ASP A 135 14.50 17.81 -11.43
C ASP A 135 13.65 17.91 -12.72
N PRO A 136 13.73 19.03 -13.46
CA PRO A 136 12.98 19.22 -14.71
C PRO A 136 13.52 18.35 -15.86
N GLY A 137 14.78 17.90 -15.81
CA GLY A 137 15.34 16.98 -16.80
C GLY A 137 14.77 15.57 -16.63
N LEU A 138 14.65 15.10 -15.39
CA LEU A 138 14.02 13.84 -15.07
C LEU A 138 12.51 13.87 -15.36
N GLN A 139 11.81 14.97 -15.03
CA GLN A 139 10.39 15.15 -15.38
C GLN A 139 10.15 15.03 -16.89
N ALA A 140 11.00 15.65 -17.73
CA ALA A 140 10.91 15.52 -19.18
C ALA A 140 11.13 14.08 -19.66
N ALA A 141 12.09 13.35 -19.07
CA ALA A 141 12.33 11.95 -19.38
C ALA A 141 11.14 11.05 -19.00
N TYR A 142 10.55 11.24 -17.81
CA TYR A 142 9.35 10.53 -17.37
C TYR A 142 8.14 10.85 -18.25
N ALA A 143 7.98 12.11 -18.70
CA ALA A 143 6.90 12.49 -19.60
C ALA A 143 6.99 11.79 -20.97
N GLU A 144 8.20 11.65 -21.55
CA GLU A 144 8.40 10.91 -22.80
C GLU A 144 8.20 9.39 -22.62
N VAL A 145 8.64 8.82 -21.50
CA VAL A 145 8.35 7.42 -21.16
C VAL A 145 6.84 7.19 -21.01
N PHE A 146 6.14 8.08 -20.30
CA PHE A 146 4.69 8.01 -20.12
C PHE A 146 3.96 8.06 -21.47
N LYS A 147 4.25 9.06 -22.33
CA LYS A 147 3.68 9.17 -23.68
C LYS A 147 3.88 7.91 -24.53
N ARG A 148 5.04 7.25 -24.40
CA ARG A 148 5.37 6.04 -25.16
C ARG A 148 4.68 4.78 -24.64
N VAL A 149 4.52 4.66 -23.31
CA VAL A 149 4.05 3.43 -22.66
C VAL A 149 2.52 3.45 -22.46
N TRP A 150 1.94 4.61 -22.14
CA TRP A 150 0.52 4.75 -21.81
C TRP A 150 -0.43 4.22 -22.91
N PRO A 151 -0.24 4.53 -24.21
CA PRO A 151 -1.12 4.02 -25.27
C PRO A 151 -1.00 2.52 -25.53
N ARG A 152 -0.02 1.82 -24.96
CA ARG A 152 0.07 0.35 -24.97
C ARG A 152 -0.63 -0.24 -23.75
N ILE A 153 -0.51 0.41 -22.59
CA ILE A 153 -1.28 0.08 -21.39
C ILE A 153 -2.78 0.20 -21.66
N GLU A 154 -3.25 1.29 -22.26
CA GLU A 154 -4.68 1.48 -22.55
C GLU A 154 -5.25 0.38 -23.44
N ARG A 155 -4.56 0.00 -24.53
CA ARG A 155 -4.99 -1.12 -25.38
C ARG A 155 -5.11 -2.45 -24.63
N VAL A 156 -4.12 -2.79 -23.78
CA VAL A 156 -4.18 -3.98 -22.93
C VAL A 156 -5.33 -3.90 -21.92
N LEU A 157 -5.61 -2.71 -21.36
CA LEU A 157 -6.72 -2.47 -20.43
C LEU A 157 -8.09 -2.53 -21.12
N ASP A 158 -8.19 -2.10 -22.37
CA ASP A 158 -9.41 -2.14 -23.18
C ASP A 158 -9.64 -3.53 -23.83
N GLY A 159 -8.72 -4.49 -23.60
CA GLY A 159 -8.83 -5.88 -24.03
C GLY A 159 -8.27 -6.20 -25.41
N GLU A 160 -7.58 -5.25 -26.06
CA GLU A 160 -6.86 -5.52 -27.30
C GLU A 160 -5.57 -6.33 -27.03
N PRO A 161 -5.33 -7.44 -27.75
CA PRO A 161 -4.11 -8.21 -27.58
C PRO A 161 -2.89 -7.41 -28.04
N ASP A 162 -1.85 -7.41 -27.21
CA ASP A 162 -0.58 -6.76 -27.48
C ASP A 162 0.05 -7.32 -28.77
N SER A 163 -0.05 -6.59 -29.88
CA SER A 163 0.25 -7.09 -31.22
C SER A 163 1.74 -7.41 -31.46
N ALA A 164 2.60 -7.06 -30.49
CA ALA A 164 3.98 -7.49 -30.43
C ALA A 164 4.13 -8.97 -29.98
N ALA A 165 3.25 -9.47 -29.12
CA ALA A 165 3.25 -10.87 -28.69
C ALA A 165 2.65 -11.80 -29.75
N ALA A 166 1.61 -11.34 -30.47
CA ALA A 166 0.96 -12.11 -31.53
C ALA A 166 1.91 -12.47 -32.70
N GLN A 167 2.89 -11.62 -33.00
CA GLN A 167 3.86 -11.86 -34.08
C GLN A 167 4.99 -12.84 -33.70
N ALA A 168 5.20 -13.12 -32.41
CA ALA A 168 6.23 -14.06 -31.97
C ALA A 168 5.80 -15.55 -32.05
N GLY A 169 4.50 -15.83 -32.22
CA GLY A 169 3.95 -17.18 -32.20
C GLY A 169 3.68 -17.83 -33.58
N SER A 170 3.92 -17.14 -34.69
CA SER A 170 3.51 -17.58 -36.05
C SER A 170 4.69 -17.85 -36.99
N GLY A 171 5.88 -18.14 -36.44
CA GLY A 171 7.13 -18.37 -37.18
C GLY A 171 7.72 -19.75 -36.88
N GLY A 172 7.02 -20.83 -37.25
CA GLY A 172 7.44 -22.20 -37.00
C GLY A 172 6.64 -23.19 -37.84
N ALA A 173 7.04 -23.32 -39.12
CA ALA A 173 6.63 -24.38 -40.04
C ALA A 173 7.84 -25.24 -40.39
#